data_AF-A0A8T4L2K4-F1
#
_entry.id   AF-A0A8T4L2K4-F1
#
_cell.length_a   1.000
_cell.length_b   1.000
_cell.length_c   1.000
_cell.angle_alpha   90.00
_cell.angle_beta   90.00
_cell.angle_gamma   90.00
#
_symmetry.space_group_name_H-M   'P 1'
#
loop_
_entity.id
_entity.type
_entity.pdbx_description
1 polymer ?
#
loop_
_entity_poly.entity_id
_entity_poly.type
_entity_poly.pdbx_seq_one_letter_code
_entity_poly.pdbx_strand_id
1 'polypeptide(L)'
;ISEPNVFNYKAKNTQDSGISGVVVIAESHIAIHTFPEKGFALVAVSSCKSIDSKKVKEYVSKKLGPRGISEKVVEKGRGWPKNIEKAAAKAKDERQEVIVD
;
A
#
# COMPACT_ATOMS: atom_id res chain seq x y z
N ILE A 1 1.82 18.05 -0.61
CA ILE A 1 2.19 16.74 -1.19
C ILE A 1 3.70 16.71 -1.18
N SER A 2 4.33 15.66 -0.65
CA SER A 2 5.80 15.54 -0.65
C SER A 2 6.32 15.16 -2.04
N GLU A 3 7.62 15.38 -2.26
CA GLU A 3 8.33 14.69 -3.34
C GLU A 3 8.28 13.16 -3.14
N PRO A 4 8.37 12.37 -4.22
CA PRO A 4 8.49 10.92 -4.13
C PRO A 4 9.84 10.53 -3.53
N ASN A 5 9.80 9.74 -2.45
CA ASN A 5 10.99 9.14 -1.87
C ASN A 5 11.10 7.71 -2.38
N VAL A 6 12.22 7.39 -3.03
CA VAL A 6 12.45 6.09 -3.69
C VAL A 6 13.69 5.42 -3.09
N PHE A 7 13.55 4.16 -2.74
CA PHE A 7 14.56 3.35 -2.08
C PHE A 7 14.79 2.06 -2.87
N ASN A 8 16.03 1.82 -3.27
CA ASN A 8 16.45 0.53 -3.83
C ASN A 8 16.86 -0.38 -2.66
N TYR A 9 16.13 -1.48 -2.48
CA TYR A 9 16.41 -2.45 -1.42
C TYR A 9 17.04 -3.72 -2.01
N LYS A 10 18.21 -4.09 -1.48
CA LYS A 10 18.91 -5.33 -1.83
C LYS A 10 18.87 -6.26 -0.62
N ALA A 11 18.04 -7.29 -0.70
CA ALA A 11 17.91 -8.30 0.32
C ALA A 11 18.99 -9.39 0.18
N LYS A 12 19.18 -10.19 1.25
CA LYS A 12 20.03 -11.40 1.20
C LYS A 12 19.47 -12.43 0.22
N ASN A 13 18.16 -12.64 0.24
CA ASN A 13 17.44 -13.39 -0.78
C ASN A 13 17.11 -12.46 -1.93
N THR A 14 17.62 -12.73 -3.13
CA THR A 14 17.42 -11.87 -4.30
C THR A 14 15.94 -11.70 -4.66
N GLN A 15 15.11 -12.71 -4.39
CA GLN A 15 13.67 -12.65 -4.65
C GLN A 15 12.92 -11.60 -3.80
N ASP A 16 13.53 -11.17 -2.69
CA ASP A 16 12.97 -10.14 -1.79
C ASP A 16 13.55 -8.74 -2.05
N SER A 17 14.39 -8.61 -3.09
CA SER A 17 14.94 -7.32 -3.53
C SER A 17 13.97 -6.58 -4.43
N GLY A 18 14.09 -5.25 -4.47
CA GLY A 18 13.26 -4.42 -5.35
C GLY A 18 13.30 -2.94 -5.01
N ILE A 19 12.25 -2.24 -5.41
CA ILE A 19 12.14 -0.78 -5.27
C ILE A 19 10.94 -0.47 -4.38
N SER A 20 11.17 0.35 -3.36
CA SER A 20 10.11 0.92 -2.53
C SER A 20 9.97 2.41 -2.81
N GLY A 21 8.75 2.89 -2.98
CA GLY A 21 8.45 4.30 -3.22
C GLY A 21 7.35 4.79 -2.28
N VAL A 22 7.47 6.01 -1.76
CA VAL A 22 6.43 6.63 -0.93
C VAL A 22 6.26 8.11 -1.25
N VAL A 23 5.00 8.55 -1.31
CA VAL A 23 4.60 9.95 -1.37
C VAL A 23 3.68 10.23 -0.19
N VAL A 24 4.01 11.24 0.61
CA VAL A 24 3.17 11.72 1.70
C VAL A 24 2.17 12.74 1.12
N ILE A 25 0.89 12.49 1.35
CA ILE A 25 -0.21 13.40 0.99
C ILE A 25 -0.88 13.92 2.27
N ALA A 26 -1.89 14.79 2.14
CA ALA A 26 -2.55 15.40 3.30
C ALA A 26 -3.07 14.32 4.27
N GLU A 27 -2.40 14.20 5.42
CA GLU A 27 -2.68 13.23 6.49
C GLU A 27 -2.74 11.76 6.03
N SER A 28 -2.02 11.41 4.96
CA SER A 28 -2.02 10.07 4.40
C SER A 28 -0.80 9.78 3.53
N HIS A 29 -0.79 8.66 2.82
CA HIS A 29 0.33 8.28 1.97
C HIS A 29 -0.11 7.36 0.83
N ILE A 30 0.72 7.38 -0.21
CA ILE A 30 0.72 6.40 -1.30
C ILE A 30 2.06 5.71 -1.25
N ALA A 31 2.07 4.38 -1.20
CA ALA A 31 3.28 3.57 -1.17
C ALA A 31 3.23 2.47 -2.22
N ILE A 32 4.40 2.09 -2.73
CA ILE A 32 4.60 0.94 -3.60
C ILE A 32 5.83 0.15 -3.14
N HIS A 33 5.74 -1.17 -3.18
CA HIS A 33 6.87 -2.08 -3.00
C HIS A 33 6.88 -3.07 -4.17
N THR A 34 7.99 -3.15 -4.90
CA THR A 34 8.14 -4.09 -6.02
C THR A 34 9.04 -5.25 -5.65
N PHE A 35 8.76 -6.41 -6.25
CA PHE A 35 9.54 -7.65 -6.16
C PHE A 35 9.72 -8.19 -7.58
N PRO A 36 10.68 -7.64 -8.35
CA PRO A 36 10.80 -7.93 -9.78
C PRO A 36 10.99 -9.41 -10.09
N GLU A 37 11.82 -10.11 -9.31
CA GLU A 37 12.07 -11.56 -9.47
C GLU A 37 10.82 -12.43 -9.25
N LYS A 38 9.84 -11.92 -8.49
CA LYS A 38 8.55 -12.57 -8.27
C LYS A 38 7.48 -12.10 -9.27
N GLY A 39 7.78 -11.10 -10.10
CA GLY A 39 6.79 -10.44 -10.95
C GLY A 39 5.64 -9.78 -10.18
N PHE A 40 5.93 -9.31 -8.95
CA PHE A 40 4.92 -8.90 -7.97
C PHE A 40 5.14 -7.45 -7.51
N ALA A 41 4.05 -6.76 -7.15
CA ALA A 41 4.11 -5.45 -6.53
C ALA A 41 2.92 -5.23 -5.58
N LEU A 42 3.19 -4.59 -4.45
CA LEU A 42 2.20 -4.11 -3.50
C LEU A 42 2.03 -2.62 -3.68
N VAL A 43 0.79 -2.16 -3.85
CA VAL A 43 0.45 -0.73 -3.94
C VAL A 43 -0.56 -0.41 -2.85
N ALA A 44 -0.22 0.53 -1.98
CA ALA A 44 -1.08 1.03 -0.92
C ALA A 44 -1.46 2.48 -1.18
N VAL A 45 -2.76 2.75 -1.28
CA VAL A 45 -3.29 4.10 -1.46
C VAL A 45 -4.18 4.41 -0.27
N SER A 46 -3.75 5.33 0.59
CA SER A 46 -4.51 5.80 1.74
C SER A 46 -4.81 7.28 1.56
N SER A 47 -6.02 7.71 1.88
CA SER A 47 -6.47 9.10 1.76
C SER A 47 -7.49 9.41 2.85
N CYS A 48 -7.42 10.60 3.44
CA CYS A 48 -8.47 11.11 4.34
C CYS A 48 -9.71 11.61 3.59
N LYS A 49 -9.64 11.73 2.26
CA LYS A 49 -10.78 12.02 1.39
C LYS A 49 -11.21 10.77 0.62
N SER A 50 -12.47 10.71 0.23
CA SER A 50 -13.01 9.67 -0.64
C SER A 50 -12.14 9.49 -1.87
N ILE A 51 -11.79 8.24 -2.16
CA ILE A 51 -11.02 7.86 -3.33
C ILE A 51 -11.81 6.86 -4.16
N ASP A 52 -11.75 7.03 -5.48
CA ASP A 52 -12.36 6.09 -6.41
C ASP A 52 -11.39 4.92 -6.64
N SER A 53 -11.67 3.78 -5.99
CA SER A 53 -10.81 2.59 -6.09
C SER A 53 -10.69 2.07 -7.52
N LYS A 54 -11.71 2.25 -8.36
CA LYS A 54 -11.67 1.83 -9.77
C LYS A 54 -10.63 2.63 -10.55
N LYS A 55 -10.60 3.95 -10.37
CA LYS A 55 -9.58 4.82 -11.00
C LYS A 55 -8.17 4.45 -10.56
N VAL A 56 -7.99 4.13 -9.27
CA VAL A 56 -6.70 3.66 -8.75
C VAL A 56 -6.29 2.36 -9.44
N LYS A 57 -7.19 1.36 -9.48
CA LYS A 57 -6.95 0.08 -10.14
C LYS A 57 -6.62 0.23 -11.61
N GLU A 58 -7.39 1.02 -12.36
CA GLU A 58 -7.16 1.29 -13.78
C GLU A 58 -5.79 1.94 -14.00
N TYR A 59 -5.44 2.93 -13.18
CA TYR A 59 -4.15 3.60 -13.27
C TYR A 59 -2.99 2.65 -12.99
N VAL A 60 -3.07 1.84 -11.92
CA VAL A 60 -2.05 0.84 -11.57
C VAL A 60 -1.95 -0.23 -12.66
N SER A 61 -3.07 -0.74 -13.16
CA SER A 61 -3.12 -1.73 -14.25
C SER A 61 -2.41 -1.23 -15.48
N LYS A 62 -2.71 0.02 -15.91
CA LYS A 62 -2.11 0.63 -17.09
C LYS A 62 -0.60 0.85 -16.93
N LYS A 63 -0.12 1.11 -15.72
CA LYS A 63 1.30 1.44 -15.45
C LYS A 63 2.16 0.20 -15.22
N LEU A 64 1.64 -0.82 -14.56
CA LEU A 64 2.41 -2.01 -14.19
C LEU A 64 2.14 -3.21 -15.09
N GLY A 65 1.04 -3.21 -15.86
CA GLY A 65 0.66 -4.33 -16.73
C GLY A 65 0.56 -5.68 -16.02
N PRO A 66 -0.01 -5.78 -14.79
CA PRO A 66 -0.04 -7.03 -14.06
C PRO A 66 -0.96 -8.05 -14.74
N ARG A 67 -0.65 -9.34 -14.58
CA ARG A 67 -1.51 -10.44 -15.08
C ARG A 67 -2.81 -10.58 -14.28
N GLY A 68 -2.81 -10.14 -13.02
CA GLY A 68 -3.97 -10.15 -12.13
C GLY A 68 -3.84 -9.06 -11.06
N ILE A 69 -4.97 -8.63 -10.51
CA ILE A 69 -5.02 -7.65 -9.40
C ILE A 69 -5.99 -8.16 -8.34
N SER A 70 -5.47 -8.39 -7.15
CA SER A 70 -6.24 -8.51 -5.92
C SER A 70 -6.38 -7.13 -5.26
N GLU A 71 -7.59 -6.75 -4.84
CA GLU A 71 -7.83 -5.46 -4.17
C GLU A 71 -8.57 -5.65 -2.84
N LYS A 72 -8.23 -4.80 -1.87
CA LYS A 72 -8.97 -4.67 -0.60
C LYS A 72 -9.15 -3.19 -0.31
N VAL A 73 -10.40 -2.76 -0.18
CA VAL A 73 -10.75 -1.38 0.20
C VAL A 73 -11.24 -1.40 1.64
N VAL A 74 -10.68 -0.52 2.47
CA VAL A 74 -11.04 -0.40 3.89
C VAL A 74 -11.39 1.05 4.19
N GLU A 75 -12.59 1.29 4.72
CA GLU A 75 -12.95 2.59 5.29
C GLU A 75 -12.27 2.76 6.66
N LYS A 76 -11.37 3.74 6.76
CA LYS A 76 -10.66 4.07 8.00
C LYS A 76 -11.33 5.24 8.72
N GLY A 77 -11.16 5.33 10.04
CA GLY A 77 -11.53 6.52 10.83
C GLY A 77 -12.92 6.53 11.48
N ARG A 78 -13.87 5.66 11.08
CA ARG A 78 -15.13 5.49 11.84
C ARG A 78 -14.95 4.50 12.99
N GLY A 79 -15.30 4.92 14.21
CA GLY A 79 -15.18 4.06 15.40
C GLY A 79 -13.74 3.71 15.78
N TRP A 80 -12.78 4.61 15.51
CA TRP A 80 -11.41 4.45 16.00
C TRP A 80 -11.35 4.72 17.51
N PRO A 81 -10.78 3.82 18.32
CA PRO A 81 -10.64 4.04 19.74
C PRO A 81 -9.81 5.30 20.00
N LYS A 82 -10.30 6.17 20.91
CA LYS A 82 -9.52 7.35 21.35
C LYS A 82 -8.31 6.97 22.22
N ASN A 83 -8.29 5.74 22.74
CA ASN A 83 -7.21 5.19 23.54
C ASN A 83 -6.15 4.55 22.61
N ILE A 84 -4.88 4.94 22.79
CA ILE A 84 -3.75 4.54 21.95
C ILE A 84 -3.55 3.02 21.93
N GLU A 85 -3.71 2.32 23.04
CA GLU A 85 -3.52 0.85 23.10
C GLU A 85 -4.60 0.12 22.30
N LYS A 86 -5.87 0.52 22.46
CA LYS A 86 -6.99 -0.04 21.69
C LYS A 86 -6.87 0.31 20.20
N ALA A 87 -6.43 1.52 19.89
CA ALA A 87 -6.14 1.96 18.53
C ALA A 87 -5.01 1.14 17.90
N ALA A 88 -3.93 0.88 18.62
CA ALA A 88 -2.81 0.06 18.18
C ALA A 88 -3.22 -1.41 17.97
N ALA A 89 -4.04 -1.98 18.87
CA ALA A 89 -4.58 -3.32 18.73
C ALA A 89 -5.47 -3.45 17.48
N LYS A 90 -6.39 -2.50 17.27
CA LYS A 90 -7.22 -2.43 16.06
C LYS A 90 -6.38 -2.24 14.79
N ALA A 91 -5.35 -1.39 14.84
CA ALA A 91 -4.43 -1.21 13.73
C ALA A 91 -3.64 -2.49 13.40
N LYS A 92 -3.30 -3.30 14.41
CA LYS A 92 -2.62 -4.60 14.24
C LYS A 92 -3.55 -5.64 13.62
N ASP A 93 -4.81 -5.67 14.03
CA ASP A 93 -5.86 -6.52 13.45
C ASP A 93 -6.14 -6.15 11.98
N GLU A 94 -6.27 -4.84 11.70
CA GLU A 94 -6.40 -4.32 10.33
C GLU A 94 -5.12 -4.50 9.48
N ARG A 95 -3.94 -4.57 10.12
CA ARG A 95 -2.63 -4.88 9.50
C ARG A 95 -2.41 -6.36 9.22
N GLN A 96 -3.34 -7.26 9.52
CA GLN A 96 -3.29 -8.59 8.93
C GLN A 96 -3.53 -8.46 7.42
N GLU A 97 -2.42 -8.19 6.72
CA GLU A 97 -2.33 -8.11 5.28
C GLU A 97 -2.85 -9.41 4.68
N VAL A 98 -3.88 -9.25 3.85
CA VAL A 98 -4.37 -10.32 3.01
C VAL A 98 -3.37 -10.39 1.85
N ILE A 99 -2.43 -11.32 1.98
CA ILE A 99 -1.57 -11.80 0.89
C ILE A 99 -2.48 -12.58 -0.06
N VAL A 100 -2.55 -12.18 -1.32
CA VAL A 100 -3.12 -13.01 -2.40
C VAL A 100 -2.30 -12.77 -3.66
N ASP A 101 -1.86 -13.88 -4.24
CA ASP A 101 -0.90 -14.05 -5.34
C ASP A 101 -1.20 -13.25 -6.63
#